data_AF-A0A9X6FK18-F1
#
_entry.id   AF-A0A9X6FK18-F1
#
_cell.length_a   1.000
_cell.length_b   1.000
_cell.length_c   1.000
_cell.angle_alpha   90.00
_cell.angle_beta   90.00
_cell.angle_gamma   90.00
#
_symmetry.space_group_name_H-M   'P 1'
#
loop_
_entity.id
_entity.type
_entity.pdbx_description
1 polymer ?
#
loop_
_entity_poly.entity_id
_entity_poly.type
_entity_poly.pdbx_seq_one_letter_code
_entity_poly.pdbx_strand_id
1 'polypeptide(L)' 'MEEKVEELIDIYKKQIYSLCYKLAKTKEDAEDIFQETWIKVFSSRHQLSYVDKGVKGNL' A
#
# COMPACT_ATOMS: atom_id res chain seq x y z
N MET A 1 8.04 -13.81 -0.17
CA MET A 1 7.09 -12.80 0.38
C MET A 1 7.09 -11.56 -0.51
N GLU A 2 8.26 -11.14 -1.00
CA GLU A 2 8.45 -10.05 -1.96
C GLU A 2 7.80 -10.32 -3.33
N GLU A 3 7.85 -11.55 -3.87
CA GLU A 3 7.21 -11.87 -5.17
C GLU A 3 5.71 -11.53 -5.23
N LYS A 4 4.96 -11.76 -4.15
CA LYS A 4 3.51 -11.44 -4.11
C LYS A 4 3.22 -9.95 -4.06
N VAL A 5 4.20 -9.14 -3.66
CA VAL A 5 4.07 -7.68 -3.58
C VAL A 5 4.23 -7.07 -4.96
N GLU A 6 5.22 -7.52 -5.71
CA GLU A 6 5.45 -7.06 -7.08
C GLU A 6 4.24 -7.36 -7.99
N GLU A 7 3.65 -8.54 -7.86
CA GLU A 7 2.41 -8.90 -8.59
C GLU A 7 1.26 -7.93 -8.30
N LEU A 8 1.07 -7.53 -7.04
CA LEU A 8 0.03 -6.56 -6.67
C LEU A 8 0.34 -5.18 -7.22
N ILE A 9 1.60 -4.74 -7.18
CA ILE A 9 2.00 -3.48 -7.78
C ILE A 9 1.72 -3.52 -9.27
N ASP A 10 2.08 -4.59 -9.97
CA ASP A 10 1.89 -4.71 -11.41
C ASP A 10 0.42 -4.67 -11.83
N ILE A 11 -0.48 -5.30 -11.06
CA ILE A 11 -1.92 -5.28 -11.32
C ILE A 11 -2.51 -3.88 -11.11
N TYR A 12 -2.11 -3.18 -10.05
CA TYR A 12 -2.81 -1.96 -9.61
C TYR A 12 -2.07 -0.65 -9.96
N LYS A 13 -0.78 -0.68 -10.30
CA LYS A 13 0.06 0.53 -10.49
C LYS A 13 -0.56 1.54 -11.45
N LYS A 14 -1.11 1.08 -12.57
CA LYS A 14 -1.70 1.96 -13.59
C LYS A 14 -2.97 2.66 -13.10
N GLN A 15 -3.84 1.91 -12.40
CA GLN A 15 -5.11 2.44 -11.90
C GLN A 15 -4.89 3.41 -10.75
N ILE A 16 -4.01 3.04 -9.81
CA ILE A 16 -3.66 3.89 -8.66
C ILE A 16 -2.94 5.14 -9.15
N TYR A 17 -1.96 5.04 -10.05
CA TYR A 17 -1.29 6.22 -10.58
C TYR A 17 -2.25 7.16 -11.33
N SER A 18 -3.20 6.61 -12.11
CA SER A 18 -4.25 7.43 -12.75
C SER A 18 -5.13 8.15 -11.74
N LEU A 19 -5.43 7.52 -10.60
CA LEU A 19 -6.16 8.17 -9.51
C LEU A 19 -5.31 9.26 -8.85
N CYS A 20 -4.05 8.99 -8.52
CA CYS A 20 -3.11 9.97 -7.98
C CYS A 20 -3.02 11.20 -8.89
N TYR A 21 -2.90 11.00 -10.20
CA TYR A 21 -2.83 12.09 -11.17
C TYR A 21 -4.11 12.94 -11.26
N LYS A 22 -5.28 12.35 -10.98
CA LYS A 22 -6.55 13.10 -10.90
C LYS A 22 -6.69 13.91 -9.62
N LEU A 23 -6.02 13.49 -8.55
CA LEU A 23 -6.07 14.13 -7.23
C LEU A 23 -4.97 15.18 -7.06
N ALA A 24 -3.83 14.98 -7.72
CA ALA A 24 -2.66 15.83 -7.67
C ALA A 24 -2.79 17.05 -8.58
N LYS A 25 -2.12 18.14 -8.20
CA LYS A 25 -2.07 19.37 -9.01
C LYS A 25 -0.95 19.31 -10.04
N THR A 26 0.08 18.53 -9.76
CA THR A 26 1.26 18.36 -10.60
C THR A 26 1.60 16.88 -10.77
N LYS A 27 2.46 16.58 -11.74
CA LYS A 27 3.00 15.23 -11.93
C LYS A 27 3.83 14.78 -10.72
N GLU A 28 4.61 15.68 -10.16
CA GLU A 28 5.49 15.41 -9.01
C GLU A 28 4.65 15.02 -7.78
N ASP A 29 3.61 15.81 -7.47
CA ASP A 29 2.67 15.48 -6.39
C ASP A 29 2.00 14.12 -6.61
N ALA A 30 1.69 13.76 -7.87
CA ALA A 30 1.08 12.48 -8.19
C ALA A 30 2.03 11.30 -7.94
N GLU A 31 3.31 11.48 -8.26
CA GLU A 31 4.37 10.49 -8.01
C GLU A 31 4.61 10.30 -6.51
N ASP A 32 4.63 11.39 -5.74
CA ASP A 32 4.78 11.33 -4.28
C ASP A 32 3.60 10.59 -3.63
N ILE A 33 2.36 10.96 -3.97
CA ILE A 33 1.16 10.28 -3.44
C ILE A 33 1.16 8.80 -3.83
N PHE A 34 1.56 8.48 -5.06
CA PHE A 34 1.66 7.09 -5.52
C PHE A 34 2.67 6.28 -4.69
N GLN A 35 3.85 6.84 -4.46
CA GLN A 35 4.88 6.19 -3.64
C GLN A 35 4.43 6.01 -2.19
N GLU A 36 3.87 7.06 -1.57
CA GLU A 36 3.34 6.99 -0.21
C GLU A 36 2.25 5.93 -0.03
N THR A 37 1.38 5.79 -1.04
CA THR A 37 0.28 4.80 -1.03
C THR A 37 0.85 3.40 -0.87
N TRP A 38 1.86 3.05 -1.66
CA TRP A 38 2.49 1.75 -1.61
C TRP A 38 3.27 1.55 -0.31
N ILE A 39 4.01 2.56 0.18
CA ILE A 39 4.66 2.51 1.49
C ILE A 39 3.64 2.17 2.58
N LYS A 40 2.49 2.87 2.65
CA LYS A 40 1.43 2.61 3.64
C LYS A 40 0.85 1.20 3.52
N VAL A 41 0.59 0.72 2.30
CA VAL A 41 0.11 -0.64 2.06
C VAL A 41 1.10 -1.69 2.59
N PHE A 42 2.40 -1.48 2.43
CA PHE A 42 3.41 -2.45 2.88
C PHE A 42 3.76 -2.32 4.35
N SER A 43 3.77 -1.11 4.90
CA SER A 43 3.97 -0.86 6.32
C SER A 43 2.80 -1.37 7.17
N SER A 44 1.55 -1.26 6.68
CA SER A 44 0.36 -1.76 7.41
C SER A 44 0.28 -3.28 7.47
N ARG A 45 0.82 -4.00 6.49
CA ARG A 45 0.90 -5.48 6.48
C ARG A 45 1.78 -6.02 7.61
N HIS A 46 2.79 -5.25 8.03
CA HIS A 46 3.62 -5.60 9.18
C HIS A 46 2.90 -5.40 10.51
N GLN A 47 1.87 -4.54 10.58
CA GLN A 47 1.04 -4.35 11.77
C GLN A 47 -0.10 -5.37 11.88
N LEU A 48 -0.69 -5.79 10.76
CA LEU A 48 -1.78 -6.78 10.76
C LEU A 48 -1.36 -8.17 11.28
N SER A 49 -0.10 -8.57 11.12
CA SER A 49 0.43 -9.82 11.68
C SER A 49 0.61 -9.78 13.21
N TYR A 50 0.66 -8.59 13.81
CA TYR A 50 0.72 -8.41 15.26
C TYR A 50 -0.65 -8.43 15.92
N VAL A 51 -1.69 -7.90 15.26
CA VAL A 51 -3.05 -7.84 15.83
C VAL A 51 -3.69 -9.23 15.93
N ASP A 52 -3.36 -10.17 15.04
CA ASP A 52 -3.92 -11.53 15.06
C ASP A 52 -3.39 -12.39 16.22
N LYS A 53 -2.19 -12.09 16.75
CA LYS A 53 -1.63 -12.81 17.92
C LYS A 53 -2.15 -12.30 19.27
N GLY A 54 -2.92 -11.21 19.30
CA GLY A 54 -3.44 -10.59 20.52
C GLY A 54 -4.79 -11.12 21.01
N VAL A 55 -5.48 -12.00 20.27
CA VAL A 55 -6.86 -12.44 20.59
C VAL A 55 -6.92 -13.90 21.12
N LYS A 56 -5.78 -14.56 21.34
CA LYS A 56 -5.73 -15.92 21.96
C LYS A 56 -5.03 -15.92 23.33
N GLY A 57 -5.37 -14.96 24.18
CA GLY A 57 -4.83 -14.88 25.53
C GLY A 57 -5.78 -14.19 26.48
N ASN A 58 -7.02 -14.68 26.58
CA ASN A 58 -7.95 -14.48 27.69
C ASN A 58 -9.15 -15.41 27.50
N LEU A 59 -8.93 -16.69 27.83
CA LEU A 59 -9.94 -17.69 28.18
C LEU A 59 -9.25 -18.74 29.05
#